data_AF-A0A9P5W3R5-F1
#
_entry.id   AF-A0A9P5W3R5-F1
#
_cell.length_a   1.000
_cell.length_b   1.000
_cell.length_c   1.000
_cell.angle_alpha   90.00
_cell.angle_beta   90.00
_cell.angle_gamma   90.00
#
_symmetry.space_group_name_H-M   'P 1'
#
loop_
_entity.id
_entity.type
_entity.pdbx_description
1 polymer ?
#
loop_
_entity_poly.entity_id
_entity_poly.type
_entity_poly.pdbx_seq_one_letter_code
_entity_poly.pdbx_strand_id
1 'polypeptide(L)'
;MAFRSPPAKVHSYVTKLLKANLIKEPPVWYPATTLSPPSPTLLRQRDLSGAKLDAQLPFEAKAEEAKAEEGSTTASASPSIPVRSSRTTKHLRFKTERPRKIVYPEDRLRRRFYEDHPWELRRPRCLIETTGDGTQRDWSSLLQKGRSISDLTGE
;
A
#
# COMPACT_ATOMS: atom_id res chain seq x y z
N MET A 1 15.76 7.73 -17.25
CA MET A 1 16.50 6.51 -17.61
C MET A 1 15.89 5.92 -18.86
N ALA A 2 16.63 5.88 -19.97
CA ALA A 2 16.20 5.14 -21.15
C ALA A 2 16.38 3.64 -20.85
N PHE A 3 15.33 2.84 -21.00
CA PHE A 3 15.46 1.40 -20.89
C PHE A 3 16.24 0.91 -22.13
N ARG A 4 17.52 0.54 -21.94
CA ARG A 4 18.20 -0.38 -22.86
C ARG A 4 17.32 -1.62 -23.03
N SER A 5 17.45 -2.31 -24.17
CA SER A 5 16.63 -3.49 -24.51
C SER A 5 16.37 -4.34 -23.26
N PRO A 6 15.11 -4.53 -22.85
CA PRO A 6 14.80 -5.08 -21.55
C PRO A 6 15.34 -6.52 -21.46
N PRO A 7 15.99 -6.90 -20.35
CA PRO A 7 16.55 -8.25 -20.17
C PRO A 7 15.49 -9.35 -20.30
N ALA A 8 14.21 -9.01 -20.09
CA ALA A 8 13.07 -9.91 -20.32
C ALA A 8 13.01 -10.47 -21.75
N LYS A 9 13.59 -9.78 -22.75
CA LYS A 9 13.59 -10.23 -24.15
C LYS A 9 14.73 -11.17 -24.51
N VAL A 10 15.67 -11.46 -23.60
CA VAL A 10 16.86 -12.28 -23.89
C VAL A 10 16.48 -13.66 -24.43
N HIS A 11 15.45 -14.31 -23.86
CA HIS A 11 14.91 -15.57 -24.38
C HIS A 11 14.45 -15.45 -25.85
N SER A 12 13.72 -14.38 -26.19
CA SER A 12 13.26 -14.12 -27.57
C SER A 12 14.39 -13.82 -28.56
N TYR A 13 15.54 -13.31 -28.10
CA TYR A 13 16.70 -13.10 -28.96
C TYR A 13 17.42 -14.42 -29.21
N VAL A 14 17.65 -15.22 -28.18
CA VAL A 14 18.33 -16.52 -28.30
C VAL A 14 17.50 -17.49 -29.17
N THR A 15 16.17 -17.51 -29.01
CA THR A 15 15.30 -18.30 -29.90
C THR A 15 15.48 -17.91 -31.37
N LYS A 16 15.64 -16.62 -31.69
CA LYS A 16 15.90 -16.16 -33.07
C LYS A 16 17.27 -16.59 -33.56
N LEU A 17 18.30 -16.53 -32.72
CA LEU A 17 19.65 -16.96 -33.08
C LEU A 17 19.74 -18.47 -33.33
N LEU A 18 19.05 -19.27 -32.51
CA LEU A 18 18.93 -20.71 -32.72
C LEU A 18 18.17 -21.02 -34.02
N LYS A 19 17.05 -20.33 -34.28
CA LYS A 19 16.28 -20.48 -35.53
C LYS A 19 17.09 -20.11 -36.78
N ALA A 20 17.95 -19.09 -36.68
CA ALA A 20 18.83 -18.66 -37.76
C ALA A 20 20.10 -19.53 -37.89
N ASN A 21 20.24 -20.58 -37.07
CA ASN A 21 21.44 -21.41 -36.97
C ASN A 21 22.73 -20.60 -36.69
N LEU A 22 22.61 -19.42 -36.06
CA LEU A 22 23.75 -18.58 -35.66
C LEU A 22 24.42 -19.12 -34.39
N ILE A 23 23.61 -19.71 -33.51
CA ILE A 23 24.05 -20.47 -32.34
C ILE A 23 23.63 -21.92 -32.57
N LYS A 24 24.54 -22.86 -32.33
CA LYS A 24 24.30 -24.30 -32.54
C LYS A 24 23.63 -24.96 -31.35
N GLU A 25 24.07 -24.61 -30.14
CA GLU A 25 23.61 -25.21 -28.90
C GLU A 25 22.87 -24.19 -28.03
N PRO A 26 21.71 -24.55 -27.46
CA PRO A 26 21.02 -23.66 -26.55
C PRO A 26 21.83 -23.47 -25.26
N PRO A 27 21.87 -22.26 -24.68
CA PRO A 27 22.56 -22.03 -23.43
C PRO A 27 21.85 -22.74 -22.26
N VAL A 28 22.61 -23.08 -21.21
CA VAL A 28 22.15 -23.88 -20.06
C VAL A 28 20.88 -23.33 -19.39
N TRP A 29 20.74 -22.00 -19.31
CA TRP A 29 19.57 -21.34 -18.70
C TRP A 29 18.33 -21.31 -19.62
N TYR A 30 18.47 -21.55 -20.91
CA TYR A 30 17.39 -21.48 -21.90
C TYR A 30 16.14 -22.31 -21.51
N PRO A 31 16.25 -23.62 -21.20
CA PRO A 31 15.10 -24.43 -20.78
C PRO A 31 14.43 -23.92 -19.49
N ALA A 32 15.20 -23.37 -18.56
CA ALA A 32 14.63 -22.79 -17.33
C ALA A 32 13.76 -21.56 -17.65
N THR A 33 14.21 -20.69 -18.56
CA THR A 33 13.43 -19.52 -18.99
C THR A 33 12.21 -19.87 -19.83
N THR A 34 12.21 -21.01 -20.54
CA THR A 34 10.98 -21.50 -21.20
C THR A 34 9.95 -21.98 -20.19
N LEU A 35 10.38 -22.61 -19.11
CA LEU A 35 9.49 -23.13 -18.07
C LEU A 35 8.90 -22.01 -17.21
N SER A 36 9.68 -20.96 -16.94
CA SER A 36 9.28 -19.84 -16.10
C SER A 36 9.60 -18.51 -16.80
N PRO A 37 8.72 -18.04 -17.71
CA PRO A 37 8.96 -16.81 -18.45
C PRO A 37 8.90 -15.59 -17.52
N PRO A 38 9.76 -14.57 -17.75
CA PRO A 38 9.68 -13.31 -17.01
C PRO A 38 8.38 -12.57 -17.37
N SER A 39 7.89 -11.72 -16.45
CA SER A 39 6.71 -10.89 -16.70
C SER A 39 6.90 -10.04 -17.97
N PRO A 40 5.97 -10.10 -18.94
CA PRO A 40 6.09 -9.36 -20.20
C PRO A 40 5.74 -7.86 -20.05
N THR A 41 5.17 -7.46 -18.91
CA THR A 41 4.44 -6.20 -18.78
C THR A 41 5.13 -5.28 -17.78
N LEU A 42 5.56 -4.09 -18.23
CA LEU A 42 6.04 -2.98 -17.39
C LEU A 42 5.00 -1.85 -17.31
N LEU A 43 3.73 -2.18 -17.53
CA LEU A 43 2.65 -1.21 -17.46
C LEU A 43 2.40 -0.86 -15.99
N ARG A 44 2.22 0.44 -15.73
CA ARG A 44 1.67 0.88 -14.45
C ARG A 44 0.23 0.39 -14.37
N GLN A 45 -0.05 -0.51 -13.44
CA GLN A 45 -1.40 -1.01 -13.18
C GLN A 45 -2.07 -0.16 -12.11
N ARG A 46 -3.36 0.11 -12.27
CA ARG A 46 -4.18 0.79 -11.28
C ARG A 46 -4.43 -0.12 -10.07
N ASP A 47 -4.40 0.44 -8.86
CA ASP A 47 -4.79 -0.27 -7.65
C ASP A 47 -6.29 -0.60 -7.69
N LEU A 48 -6.62 -1.89 -7.87
CA LEU A 48 -7.99 -2.42 -7.90
C LEU A 48 -8.38 -3.16 -6.61
N SER A 49 -7.47 -3.28 -5.64
CA SER A 49 -7.66 -4.12 -4.45
C SER A 49 -8.81 -3.68 -3.54
N GLY A 50 -9.32 -2.45 -3.69
CA GLY A 50 -10.41 -1.93 -2.86
C GLY A 50 -10.06 -1.81 -1.37
N ALA A 51 -8.79 -2.01 -1.00
CA ALA A 51 -8.33 -1.93 0.37
C ALA A 51 -8.63 -0.52 0.92
N LYS A 52 -9.37 -0.48 2.03
CA LYS A 52 -9.65 0.76 2.77
C LYS A 52 -8.37 1.16 3.50
N LEU A 53 -7.59 2.04 2.88
CA LEU A 53 -6.34 2.57 3.46
C LEU A 53 -6.56 3.89 4.20
N ASP A 54 -7.81 4.29 4.37
CA ASP A 54 -8.21 5.59 4.92
C ASP A 54 -8.30 5.60 6.46
N ALA A 55 -7.83 4.54 7.12
CA ALA A 55 -7.84 4.37 8.58
C ALA A 55 -9.22 4.55 9.23
N GLN A 56 -10.31 4.34 8.48
CA GLN A 56 -11.67 4.42 9.01
C GLN A 56 -12.10 3.07 9.57
N LEU A 57 -12.44 3.07 10.86
CA LEU A 57 -13.07 1.91 11.49
C LEU A 57 -14.51 1.77 10.98
N PRO A 58 -15.06 0.54 10.89
CA PRO A 58 -16.42 0.32 10.40
C PRO A 58 -17.49 1.10 11.18
N PHE A 59 -17.28 1.32 12.49
CA PHE A 59 -18.21 2.12 13.30
C PHE A 59 -18.04 3.62 13.07
N GLU A 60 -16.82 4.10 12.81
CA GLU A 60 -16.57 5.51 12.47
C GLU A 60 -17.23 5.85 11.14
N ALA A 61 -17.07 4.99 10.14
CA ALA A 61 -17.73 5.14 8.84
C ALA A 61 -19.26 5.21 8.98
N LYS A 62 -19.87 4.30 9.76
CA LYS A 62 -21.31 4.32 10.04
C LYS A 62 -21.76 5.59 10.78
N ALA A 63 -20.96 6.09 11.72
CA ALA A 63 -21.27 7.31 12.45
C ALA A 63 -21.15 8.56 11.56
N GLU A 64 -20.20 8.58 10.62
CA GLU A 64 -20.07 9.64 9.62
C GLU A 64 -21.22 9.62 8.62
N GLU A 65 -21.65 8.43 8.18
CA GLU A 65 -22.84 8.25 7.33
C GLU A 65 -24.11 8.74 8.04
N ALA A 66 -24.32 8.33 9.30
CA ALA A 66 -25.46 8.80 10.11
C ALA A 66 -25.43 10.32 10.34
N LYS A 67 -24.26 10.91 10.60
CA LYS A 67 -24.10 12.38 10.73
C LYS A 67 -24.31 13.12 9.41
N ALA A 68 -23.95 12.53 8.28
CA ALA A 68 -24.21 13.11 6.96
C ALA A 68 -25.72 13.12 6.64
N GLU A 69 -26.47 12.12 7.11
CA GLU A 69 -27.92 12.06 6.97
C GLU A 69 -28.63 13.01 7.94
N GLU A 70 -28.20 13.09 9.21
CA GLU A 70 -28.76 13.97 10.23
C GLU A 70 -28.41 15.47 10.03
N GLY A 71 -27.25 15.75 9.43
CA GLY A 71 -26.78 17.11 9.12
C GLY A 71 -27.61 17.89 8.09
N SER A 72 -28.71 17.31 7.57
CA SER A 72 -29.63 17.97 6.64
C SER A 72 -30.74 18.80 7.32
N THR A 73 -30.90 18.75 8.66
CA THR A 73 -32.10 19.34 9.31
C THR A 73 -31.89 20.50 10.29
N THR A 74 -30.67 20.95 10.61
CA THR A 74 -30.49 22.21 11.37
C THR A 74 -29.36 23.09 10.81
N ALA A 75 -29.75 24.27 10.33
CA ALA A 75 -28.90 25.19 9.56
C ALA A 75 -28.11 26.15 10.45
N SER A 76 -26.80 26.30 10.21
CA SER A 76 -26.10 27.59 10.20
C SER A 76 -24.65 27.48 9.69
N ALA A 77 -24.49 27.12 8.42
CA ALA A 77 -23.37 27.58 7.61
C ALA A 77 -23.98 28.18 6.34
N SER A 78 -23.80 29.49 6.15
CA SER A 78 -24.31 30.21 4.99
C SER A 78 -23.91 29.47 3.70
N PRO A 79 -24.82 29.24 2.73
CA PRO A 79 -24.42 28.68 1.46
C PRO A 79 -23.59 29.74 0.74
N SER A 80 -22.26 29.68 0.87
CA SER A 80 -21.37 30.48 0.04
C SER A 80 -21.60 30.02 -1.40
N ILE A 81 -22.37 30.78 -2.15
CA ILE A 81 -22.51 30.59 -3.59
C ILE A 81 -21.09 30.58 -4.14
N PRO A 82 -20.61 29.48 -4.77
CA PRO A 82 -19.26 29.45 -5.28
C PRO A 82 -19.17 30.50 -6.39
N VAL A 83 -18.54 31.64 -6.07
CA VAL A 83 -18.24 32.67 -7.06
C VAL A 83 -17.47 31.97 -8.17
N ARG A 84 -18.09 31.94 -9.35
CA ARG A 84 -17.69 31.14 -10.52
C ARG A 84 -16.19 31.35 -10.77
N SER A 85 -15.36 30.43 -10.27
CA SER A 85 -13.92 30.59 -10.32
C SER A 85 -13.51 30.65 -11.78
N SER A 86 -12.84 31.73 -12.18
CA SER A 86 -12.35 31.90 -13.55
C SER A 86 -11.66 30.62 -14.01
N ARG A 87 -11.98 30.19 -15.25
CA ARG A 87 -11.46 28.98 -15.90
C ARG A 87 -9.95 28.96 -15.86
N THR A 88 -9.40 28.44 -14.78
CA THR A 88 -8.03 28.00 -14.73
C THR A 88 -8.07 26.56 -15.22
N THR A 89 -7.43 26.30 -16.35
CA THR A 89 -7.37 25.02 -17.07
C THR A 89 -6.55 23.97 -16.29
N LYS A 90 -6.71 23.91 -14.97
CA LYS A 90 -6.01 23.01 -14.03
C LYS A 90 -6.38 21.54 -14.21
N HIS A 91 -7.43 21.24 -14.99
CA HIS A 91 -7.97 19.90 -15.16
C HIS A 91 -7.52 19.16 -16.43
N LEU A 92 -6.66 19.76 -17.26
CA LEU A 92 -6.20 19.11 -18.50
C LEU A 92 -4.98 18.19 -18.32
N ARG A 93 -4.41 18.10 -17.11
CA ARG A 93 -3.26 17.24 -16.84
C ARG A 93 -3.72 15.89 -16.30
N PHE A 94 -3.37 14.82 -17.01
CA PHE A 94 -3.61 13.44 -16.55
C PHE A 94 -2.92 13.22 -15.20
N LYS A 95 -3.70 12.88 -14.17
CA LYS A 95 -3.15 12.54 -12.86
C LYS A 95 -2.46 11.19 -12.98
N THR A 96 -1.15 11.19 -12.76
CA THR A 96 -0.36 9.96 -12.66
C THR A 96 -0.86 9.12 -11.49
N GLU A 97 -1.16 7.85 -11.75
CA GLU A 97 -1.48 6.89 -10.68
C GLU A 97 -0.27 6.77 -9.75
N ARG A 98 -0.50 7.08 -8.47
CA ARG A 98 0.49 6.95 -7.39
C ARG A 98 -0.06 5.93 -6.40
N PRO A 99 0.79 5.10 -5.79
CA PRO A 99 0.35 4.22 -4.72
C PRO A 99 -0.28 5.06 -3.61
N ARG A 100 -1.39 4.55 -3.06
CA ARG A 100 -2.08 5.21 -1.94
C ARG A 100 -1.23 5.09 -0.67
N LYS A 101 -1.33 6.08 0.21
CA LYS A 101 -0.70 6.02 1.53
C LYS A 101 -1.44 4.97 2.37
N ILE A 102 -0.70 4.04 2.96
CA ILE A 102 -1.25 3.07 3.92
C ILE A 102 -1.40 3.80 5.26
N VAL A 103 -2.63 3.88 5.77
CA VAL A 103 -2.93 4.46 7.08
C VAL A 103 -3.80 3.47 7.85
N TYR A 104 -3.40 3.20 9.08
CA TYR A 104 -4.10 2.30 9.98
C TYR A 104 -4.87 3.09 11.05
N PRO A 105 -6.05 2.62 11.50
CA PRO A 105 -6.78 3.29 12.58
C PRO A 105 -5.97 3.32 13.89
N GLU A 106 -5.14 2.31 14.14
CA GLU A 106 -4.28 2.19 15.31
C GLU A 106 -3.18 3.27 15.34
N ASP A 107 -2.81 3.87 14.19
CA ASP A 107 -1.81 4.94 14.14
C ASP A 107 -2.23 6.16 14.95
N ARG A 108 -3.54 6.44 15.02
CA ARG A 108 -4.08 7.53 15.84
C ARG A 108 -3.87 7.24 17.33
N LEU A 109 -4.10 6.00 17.75
CA LEU A 109 -3.90 5.55 19.13
C LEU A 109 -2.42 5.53 19.49
N ARG A 110 -1.55 5.05 18.59
CA ARG A 110 -0.10 5.04 18.78
C ARG A 110 0.45 6.45 18.99
N ARG A 111 0.01 7.45 18.21
CA ARG A 111 0.43 8.85 18.38
C ARG A 111 0.06 9.39 19.76
N ARG A 112 -1.22 9.29 20.12
CA ARG A 112 -1.72 9.75 21.43
C ARG A 112 -0.97 9.07 22.58
N PHE A 113 -0.73 7.76 22.48
CA PHE A 113 -0.02 7.01 23.50
C PHE A 113 1.40 7.56 23.77
N TYR A 114 2.21 7.83 22.73
CA TYR A 114 3.56 8.37 22.93
C TYR A 114 3.60 9.86 23.26
N GLU A 115 2.57 10.61 22.85
CA GLU A 115 2.39 12.01 23.27
C GLU A 115 2.15 12.08 24.78
N ASP A 116 1.25 11.25 25.31
CA ASP A 116 0.93 11.20 26.73
C ASP A 116 2.06 10.56 27.56
N HIS A 117 2.82 9.63 26.95
CA HIS A 117 3.87 8.85 27.63
C HIS A 117 5.25 9.04 26.97
N PRO A 118 5.87 10.23 27.09
CA PRO A 118 7.15 10.51 26.43
C PRO A 118 8.29 9.58 26.88
N TRP A 119 8.22 9.05 28.11
CA TRP A 119 9.22 8.13 28.65
C TRP A 119 9.16 6.72 28.06
N GLU A 120 8.07 6.34 27.39
CA GLU A 120 7.99 5.05 26.68
C GLU A 120 8.94 5.03 25.47
N LEU A 121 9.22 6.19 24.86
CA LEU A 121 10.20 6.30 23.77
C LEU A 121 11.64 5.98 24.22
N ARG A 122 11.93 6.11 25.52
CA ARG A 122 13.23 5.77 26.08
C ARG A 122 13.43 4.26 26.24
N ARG A 123 12.35 3.47 26.25
CA ARG A 123 12.46 2.01 26.39
C ARG A 123 13.03 1.42 25.10
N PRO A 124 14.12 0.63 25.16
CA PRO A 124 14.67 -0.01 23.96
C PRO A 124 13.67 -1.02 23.40
N ARG A 125 13.53 -1.07 22.07
CA ARG A 125 12.62 -1.98 21.37
C ARG A 125 13.33 -2.74 20.25
N CYS A 126 13.01 -4.01 20.09
CA CYS A 126 13.51 -4.83 18.98
C CYS A 126 12.58 -4.70 17.78
N LEU A 127 13.12 -4.35 16.61
CA LEU A 127 12.37 -4.26 15.34
C LEU A 127 12.56 -5.50 14.45
N ILE A 128 13.31 -6.49 14.93
CA ILE A 128 13.57 -7.72 14.19
C ILE A 128 12.37 -8.66 14.41
N GLU A 129 11.68 -8.97 13.32
CA GLU A 129 10.58 -9.94 13.33
C GLU A 129 11.12 -11.37 13.46
N THR A 130 10.84 -12.05 14.57
CA THR A 130 11.27 -13.44 14.82
C THR A 130 10.34 -14.48 14.19
N THR A 131 9.03 -14.18 14.10
CA THR A 131 8.03 -15.11 13.57
C THR A 131 6.91 -14.32 12.90
N GLY A 132 6.51 -14.73 11.70
CA GLY A 132 5.48 -14.06 10.87
C GLY A 132 4.04 -14.23 11.37
N ASP A 133 3.84 -14.66 12.62
CA ASP A 133 2.55 -14.99 13.22
C ASP A 133 1.78 -13.73 13.68
N GLY A 134 1.89 -12.64 12.92
CA GLY A 134 1.33 -11.33 13.23
C GLY A 134 -0.17 -11.32 13.54
N THR A 135 -0.92 -12.32 13.08
CA THR A 135 -2.38 -12.26 12.92
C THR A 135 -3.19 -13.20 13.82
N GLN A 136 -2.59 -14.24 14.39
CA GLN A 136 -3.29 -15.25 15.20
C GLN A 136 -3.09 -14.94 16.69
N ARG A 137 -3.69 -13.85 17.19
CA ARG A 137 -3.48 -13.38 18.57
C ARG A 137 -4.79 -13.09 19.30
N ASP A 138 -4.88 -13.62 20.51
CA ASP A 138 -5.97 -13.33 21.43
C ASP A 138 -5.69 -12.02 22.18
N TRP A 139 -6.42 -10.96 21.82
CA TRP A 139 -6.37 -9.64 22.49
C TRP A 139 -7.26 -9.56 23.73
N SER A 140 -7.70 -10.70 24.27
CA SER A 140 -8.50 -10.77 25.50
C SER A 140 -7.73 -10.27 26.73
N SER A 141 -6.40 -10.39 26.70
CA SER A 141 -5.51 -9.91 27.76
C SER A 141 -4.34 -9.12 27.18
N LEU A 142 -3.88 -8.10 27.91
CA LEU A 142 -2.73 -7.29 27.51
C LEU A 142 -1.43 -8.11 27.57
N LEU A 143 -1.22 -8.89 28.63
CA LEU A 143 0.00 -9.68 28.81
C LEU A 143 -0.06 -10.97 27.98
N GLN A 144 0.57 -10.94 26.82
CA GLN A 144 0.70 -12.12 25.97
C GLN A 144 1.84 -13.02 26.45
N LYS A 145 1.59 -14.33 26.50
CA LYS A 145 2.60 -15.32 26.92
C LYS A 145 3.80 -15.28 25.97
N GLY A 146 5.00 -15.10 26.51
CA GLY A 146 6.24 -15.08 25.73
C GLY A 146 6.57 -13.75 25.05
N ARG A 147 5.77 -12.69 25.27
CA ARG A 147 6.10 -11.33 24.83
C ARG A 147 6.36 -10.42 26.02
N SER A 148 7.31 -9.51 25.86
CA SER A 148 7.46 -8.42 26.83
C SER A 148 6.32 -7.41 26.63
N ILE A 149 5.96 -6.69 27.69
CA ILE A 149 4.97 -5.60 27.60
C ILE A 149 5.36 -4.57 26.53
N SER A 150 6.67 -4.36 26.34
CA SER A 150 7.27 -3.47 25.35
C SER A 150 7.16 -3.97 23.92
N ASP A 151 6.83 -5.23 23.67
CA ASP A 151 6.67 -5.76 22.31
C ASP A 151 5.23 -5.66 21.82
N LEU A 152 4.28 -5.37 22.70
CA LEU A 152 2.86 -5.15 22.38
C LEU A 152 2.68 -3.79 21.67
N THR A 153 3.10 -3.72 20.41
CA THR A 153 2.49 -2.81 19.45
C THR A 153 1.16 -3.43 19.06
N GLY A 154 0.07 -2.65 19.06
CA GLY A 154 -1.27 -3.11 18.64
C GLY A 154 -1.33 -3.41 17.14
N GLU A 155 -0.59 -4.42 16.71
CA GLU A 155 -0.62 -5.08 15.40
C GLU A 155 -1.07 -6.52 15.59
#